data_AF-A0A3R6V3B0-F1
#
_entry.id   AF-A0A3R6V3B0-F1
#
_cell.length_a   1.000
_cell.length_b   1.000
_cell.length_c   1.000
_cell.angle_alpha   90.00
_cell.angle_beta   90.00
_cell.angle_gamma   90.00
#
_symmetry.space_group_name_H-M   'P 1'
#
loop_
_entity.id
_entity.type
_entity.pdbx_description
1 polymer ?
#
loop_
_entity_poly.entity_id
_entity_poly.type
_entity_poly.pdbx_seq_one_letter_code
_entity_poly.pdbx_strand_id
1 'polypeptide(L)'
;MAATSAHTHGGSARCLRPRWAILMCMGVLVAVQVLVTVVGLSHGGYMFRRMIDTNAELEADLLHLNYLNDLCLHENNSIIPWTYNNPKEVRTAHLLSKDAPLADLLAELSRCPEVDILLPDHLHGHGYCEDAMVYVKFLHTRSLPLWVFDLELTLDGRRKTYFDLCPDSAILFLNHFWEGLPTRPTFPENRTILLMPNVEMYELTREHYHQVDVVLAKTQDAYDRITSWYRGSSVPSRASRSSSVLRYAREGNPRHARVWLTQHTSSDPTALARAQAKTSPSTFGSIAPKNFDTLRIFHANGHSWQKNTPKILDCWNERPDLPMLHVYSKDELSNQTYWTHFGSKQPENLEYHLGEDIDPAEFGKLMAEASVILCPSTMEGYVRLLLCARAAGALVLTTNASPMNEFVDATSGILIEASERPTNGKVLMGNGTEWNIEPRAICAGMDEILAMTPRERQSMAEEGRRRYFDQLRFFRTQMNDLREWLRRRRHSHHPQN
;
A
#
# COMPACT_ATOMS: atom_id res chain seq x y z
N MET A 1 -84.69 58.08 33.61
CA MET A 1 -85.36 59.07 32.75
C MET A 1 -84.56 59.22 31.47
N ALA A 2 -85.26 59.20 30.34
CA ALA A 2 -84.86 59.62 28.99
C ALA A 2 -83.59 59.01 28.35
N ALA A 3 -83.82 58.31 27.24
CA ALA A 3 -82.84 57.96 26.22
C ALA A 3 -82.75 59.07 25.16
N THR A 4 -81.56 59.23 24.55
CA THR A 4 -81.26 59.57 23.12
C THR A 4 -79.75 59.85 23.01
N SER A 5 -78.95 58.91 22.48
CA SER A 5 -78.53 58.71 21.08
C SER A 5 -77.33 59.58 20.65
N ALA A 6 -76.23 58.92 20.27
CA ALA A 6 -75.37 59.36 19.18
C ALA A 6 -74.59 58.15 18.63
N HIS A 7 -74.92 57.76 17.40
CA HIS A 7 -74.10 56.88 16.57
C HIS A 7 -73.00 57.72 15.90
N THR A 8 -71.76 57.24 15.92
CA THR A 8 -70.79 57.50 14.84
C THR A 8 -69.87 56.29 14.63
N HIS A 9 -69.67 56.02 13.35
CA HIS A 9 -68.95 54.93 12.71
C HIS A 9 -67.44 54.84 13.01
N GLY A 10 -66.90 53.63 12.80
CA GLY A 10 -65.78 53.48 11.86
C GLY A 10 -64.52 52.83 12.44
N GLY A 11 -64.25 51.59 12.02
CA GLY A 11 -62.93 50.98 12.22
C GLY A 11 -62.94 49.45 12.23
N SER A 12 -63.33 48.82 11.13
CA SER A 12 -63.20 47.37 10.94
C SER A 12 -61.73 46.98 10.78
N ALA A 13 -61.12 46.43 11.83
CA ALA A 13 -59.91 45.62 11.68
C ALA A 13 -60.35 44.17 11.44
N ARG A 14 -60.38 43.75 10.17
CA ARG A 14 -60.61 42.35 9.80
C ARG A 14 -59.44 41.51 10.29
N CYS A 15 -59.65 40.72 11.34
CA CYS A 15 -58.77 39.62 11.72
C CYS A 15 -58.50 38.72 10.50
N LEU A 16 -57.25 38.61 10.07
CA LEU A 16 -56.85 37.58 9.11
C LEU A 16 -57.16 36.21 9.72
N ARG A 17 -58.05 35.46 9.06
CA ARG A 17 -58.43 34.10 9.46
C ARG A 17 -57.18 33.23 9.57
N PRO A 18 -57.03 32.38 10.61
CA PRO A 18 -55.81 31.62 10.91
C PRO A 18 -55.32 30.72 9.77
N ARG A 19 -56.20 30.35 8.83
CA ARG A 19 -55.85 29.62 7.60
C ARG A 19 -54.92 30.41 6.66
N TRP A 20 -55.08 31.74 6.57
CA TRP A 20 -54.22 32.58 5.73
C TRP A 20 -52.84 32.80 6.34
N ALA A 21 -52.75 32.85 7.67
CA ALA A 21 -51.47 32.90 8.37
C ALA A 21 -50.66 31.61 8.17
N ILE A 22 -51.31 30.44 8.20
CA ILE A 22 -50.67 29.14 7.95
C ILE A 22 -50.20 29.03 6.49
N LEU A 23 -51.00 29.47 5.52
CA LEU A 23 -50.62 29.47 4.10
C LEU A 23 -49.47 30.45 3.83
N MET A 24 -49.44 31.61 4.50
CA MET A 24 -48.32 32.55 4.44
C MET A 24 -47.05 31.96 5.05
N CYS A 25 -47.14 31.30 6.21
CA CYS A 25 -45.98 30.62 6.82
C CYS A 25 -45.44 29.49 5.95
N MET A 26 -46.32 28.68 5.33
CA MET A 26 -45.89 27.65 4.38
C MET A 26 -45.26 28.27 3.12
N GLY A 27 -45.83 29.37 2.60
CA GLY A 27 -45.25 30.10 1.46
C GLY A 27 -43.86 30.67 1.77
N VAL A 28 -43.65 31.22 2.98
CA VAL A 28 -42.35 31.72 3.43
C VAL A 28 -41.35 30.57 3.61
N LEU A 29 -41.76 29.44 4.20
CA LEU A 29 -40.88 28.28 4.36
C LEU A 29 -40.45 27.69 3.01
N VAL A 30 -41.36 27.58 2.04
CA VAL A 30 -41.04 27.12 0.68
C VAL A 30 -40.12 28.12 -0.03
N ALA A 31 -40.37 29.43 0.11
CA ALA A 31 -39.52 30.45 -0.46
C ALA A 31 -38.09 30.43 0.14
N VAL A 32 -37.96 30.23 1.46
CA VAL A 32 -36.66 30.06 2.13
C VAL A 32 -35.98 28.78 1.65
N GLN A 33 -36.70 27.66 1.52
CA GLN A 33 -36.14 26.41 1.02
C GLN A 33 -35.61 26.56 -0.41
N VAL A 34 -36.38 27.22 -1.29
CA VAL A 34 -35.97 27.50 -2.67
C VAL A 34 -34.78 28.46 -2.69
N LEU A 35 -34.77 29.50 -1.86
CA LEU A 35 -33.66 30.45 -1.76
C LEU A 35 -32.38 29.75 -1.26
N VAL A 36 -32.44 28.90 -0.24
CA VAL A 36 -31.29 28.10 0.24
C VAL A 36 -30.80 27.16 -0.86
N THR A 37 -31.70 26.55 -1.63
CA THR A 37 -31.34 25.64 -2.72
C THR A 37 -30.68 26.39 -3.88
N VAL A 38 -31.22 27.55 -4.28
CA VAL A 38 -30.71 28.38 -5.38
C VAL A 38 -29.41 29.08 -4.99
N VAL A 39 -29.29 29.58 -3.75
CA VAL A 39 -28.05 30.15 -3.22
C VAL A 39 -26.99 29.04 -3.07
N GLY A 40 -27.38 27.84 -2.64
CA GLY A 40 -26.49 26.67 -2.57
C GLY A 40 -26.05 26.12 -3.93
N LEU A 41 -26.79 26.41 -5.01
CA LEU A 41 -26.41 26.08 -6.39
C LEU A 41 -25.57 27.18 -7.07
N SER A 42 -25.68 28.43 -6.63
CA SER A 42 -24.98 29.58 -7.24
C SER A 42 -23.69 29.97 -6.51
N HIS A 43 -23.55 29.62 -5.23
CA HIS A 43 -22.29 29.69 -4.49
C HIS A 43 -21.75 28.26 -4.38
N GLY A 44 -20.73 27.94 -5.18
CA GLY A 44 -20.12 26.61 -5.30
C GLY A 44 -20.15 25.80 -4.01
N GLY A 45 -20.75 24.61 -4.09
CA GLY A 45 -21.08 23.76 -2.96
C GLY A 45 -19.91 23.50 -2.02
N TYR A 46 -19.97 24.12 -0.84
CA TYR A 46 -19.03 23.88 0.26
C TYR A 46 -19.69 23.45 1.56
N MET A 47 -21.02 23.32 1.62
CA MET A 47 -21.70 22.86 2.83
C MET A 47 -22.70 21.75 2.48
N PHE A 48 -22.42 20.54 2.96
CA PHE A 48 -23.21 19.32 2.80
C PHE A 48 -23.31 18.71 1.40
N ARG A 49 -22.16 18.48 0.75
CA ARG A 49 -22.05 17.28 -0.09
C ARG A 49 -21.91 16.11 0.89
N ARG A 50 -22.96 15.30 1.04
CA ARG A 50 -22.81 13.93 1.51
C ARG A 50 -21.81 13.31 0.54
N MET A 51 -20.55 13.24 0.96
CA MET A 51 -19.48 12.64 0.16
C MET A 51 -19.97 11.22 -0.09
N ILE A 52 -20.41 10.93 -1.32
CA ILE A 52 -20.48 9.54 -1.77
C ILE A 52 -19.07 9.05 -1.48
N ASP A 53 -18.94 8.11 -0.55
CA ASP A 53 -17.66 7.55 -0.20
C ASP A 53 -17.13 6.82 -1.44
N THR A 54 -16.38 7.55 -2.27
CA THR A 54 -15.81 7.06 -3.53
C THR A 54 -14.81 5.93 -3.30
N ASN A 55 -14.43 5.69 -2.04
CA ASN A 55 -13.45 4.69 -1.65
C ASN A 55 -14.10 3.47 -0.97
N ALA A 56 -15.42 3.40 -0.81
CA ALA A 56 -16.07 2.26 -0.14
C ALA A 56 -15.72 0.90 -0.77
N GLU A 57 -15.63 0.83 -2.11
CA GLU A 57 -15.17 -0.38 -2.80
C GLU A 57 -13.70 -0.71 -2.50
N LEU A 58 -12.85 0.33 -2.42
CA LEU A 58 -11.42 0.19 -2.13
C LEU A 58 -11.19 -0.25 -0.68
N GLU A 59 -11.97 0.25 0.27
CA GLU A 59 -11.90 -0.16 1.68
C GLU A 59 -12.26 -1.64 1.85
N ALA A 60 -13.29 -2.14 1.14
CA ALA A 60 -13.59 -3.58 1.12
C ALA A 60 -12.44 -4.38 0.47
N ASP A 61 -11.81 -3.83 -0.56
CA ASP A 61 -10.65 -4.43 -1.19
C ASP A 61 -9.45 -4.49 -0.24
N LEU A 62 -9.19 -3.43 0.52
CA LEU A 62 -8.13 -3.35 1.52
C LEU A 62 -8.36 -4.31 2.68
N LEU A 63 -9.59 -4.42 3.19
CA LEU A 63 -9.89 -5.39 4.24
C LEU A 63 -9.58 -6.82 3.79
N HIS A 64 -10.00 -7.18 2.58
CA HIS A 64 -9.69 -8.49 2.03
C HIS A 64 -8.18 -8.67 1.76
N LEU A 65 -7.47 -7.64 1.30
CA LEU A 65 -6.02 -7.69 1.15
C LEU A 65 -5.31 -7.96 2.48
N ASN A 66 -5.77 -7.32 3.57
CA ASN A 66 -5.23 -7.58 4.90
C ASN A 66 -5.42 -9.05 5.33
N TYR A 67 -6.58 -9.66 5.06
CA TYR A 67 -6.80 -11.09 5.35
C TYR A 67 -5.88 -12.00 4.52
N LEU A 68 -5.64 -11.67 3.25
CA LEU A 68 -4.68 -12.41 2.42
C LEU A 68 -3.25 -12.28 2.95
N ASN A 69 -2.86 -11.09 3.42
CA ASN A 69 -1.55 -10.86 4.03
C ASN A 69 -1.38 -11.65 5.32
N ASP A 70 -2.36 -11.58 6.21
CA ASP A 70 -2.35 -12.34 7.48
C ASP A 70 -2.29 -13.84 7.23
N LEU A 71 -3.10 -14.34 6.29
CA LEU A 71 -3.05 -15.72 5.83
C LEU A 71 -1.65 -16.10 5.34
N CYS A 72 -1.06 -15.29 4.45
CA CYS A 72 0.27 -15.56 3.90
C CYS A 72 1.33 -15.68 5.00
N LEU A 73 1.26 -14.89 6.07
CA LEU A 73 2.24 -14.96 7.16
C LEU A 73 2.18 -16.28 7.93
N HIS A 74 1.01 -16.92 7.98
CA HIS A 74 0.78 -18.12 8.78
C HIS A 74 0.73 -19.42 7.95
N GLU A 75 0.48 -19.31 6.64
CA GLU A 75 0.32 -20.45 5.73
C GLU A 75 1.41 -20.45 4.66
N ASN A 76 2.50 -21.18 4.92
CA ASN A 76 3.71 -21.19 4.07
C ASN A 76 3.83 -22.35 3.09
N ASN A 77 2.84 -23.23 3.04
CA ASN A 77 2.92 -24.46 2.25
C ASN A 77 1.62 -24.81 1.52
N SER A 78 0.74 -23.82 1.34
CA SER A 78 -0.59 -23.98 0.76
C SER A 78 -0.75 -23.10 -0.49
N ILE A 79 -1.60 -23.52 -1.42
CA ILE A 79 -2.07 -22.66 -2.52
C ILE A 79 -2.95 -21.56 -1.92
N ILE A 80 -2.62 -20.29 -2.17
CA ILE A 80 -3.41 -19.14 -1.68
C ILE A 80 -4.13 -18.50 -2.87
N PRO A 81 -5.42 -18.79 -3.10
CA PRO A 81 -6.19 -18.17 -4.17
C PRO A 81 -6.75 -16.82 -3.74
N TRP A 82 -6.85 -15.87 -4.67
CA TRP A 82 -7.47 -14.56 -4.44
C TRP A 82 -8.95 -14.64 -4.02
N THR A 83 -9.60 -15.78 -4.19
CA THR A 83 -10.99 -15.98 -3.78
C THR A 83 -11.14 -16.36 -2.30
N TYR A 84 -10.04 -16.66 -1.60
CA TYR A 84 -10.07 -17.07 -0.20
C TYR A 84 -10.59 -15.95 0.70
N ASN A 85 -11.63 -16.24 1.48
CA ASN A 85 -12.33 -15.29 2.36
C ASN A 85 -12.73 -13.96 1.66
N ASN A 86 -12.93 -14.00 0.34
CA ASN A 86 -13.40 -12.84 -0.40
C ASN A 86 -14.92 -12.71 -0.26
N PRO A 87 -15.44 -11.64 0.36
CA PRO A 87 -16.89 -11.49 0.57
C PRO A 87 -17.69 -11.30 -0.72
N LYS A 88 -17.02 -11.00 -1.85
CA LYS A 88 -17.65 -10.86 -3.16
C LYS A 88 -17.74 -12.19 -3.92
N GLU A 89 -17.11 -13.25 -3.41
CA GLU A 89 -17.07 -14.56 -4.07
C GLU A 89 -18.08 -15.53 -3.47
N VAL A 90 -18.84 -16.19 -4.34
CA VAL A 90 -19.92 -17.12 -3.93
C VAL A 90 -19.36 -18.50 -3.55
N ARG A 91 -18.18 -18.87 -4.07
CA ARG A 91 -17.55 -20.15 -3.77
C ARG A 91 -16.59 -20.01 -2.60
N THR A 92 -16.75 -20.88 -1.61
CA THR A 92 -15.74 -21.12 -0.58
C THR A 92 -14.47 -21.62 -1.26
N ALA A 93 -13.40 -20.82 -1.22
CA ALA A 93 -12.08 -21.31 -1.61
C ALA A 93 -11.45 -21.99 -0.40
N HIS A 94 -10.82 -23.15 -0.62
CA HIS A 94 -10.09 -23.87 0.41
C HIS A 94 -8.59 -23.68 0.21
N LEU A 95 -7.86 -23.63 1.31
CA LEU A 95 -6.41 -23.70 1.28
C LEU A 95 -6.04 -25.16 0.99
N LEU A 96 -5.29 -25.36 -0.09
CA LEU A 96 -4.89 -26.70 -0.51
C LEU A 96 -3.40 -26.87 -0.25
N SER A 97 -3.07 -27.81 0.64
CA SER A 97 -1.72 -28.27 0.87
C SER A 97 -1.36 -29.41 -0.10
N LYS A 98 -0.10 -29.83 -0.09
CA LYS A 98 0.41 -30.92 -0.93
C LYS A 98 -0.35 -32.23 -0.80
N ASP A 99 -0.89 -32.51 0.39
CA ASP A 99 -1.57 -33.76 0.73
C ASP A 99 -3.10 -33.69 0.50
N ALA A 100 -3.60 -32.58 -0.05
CA ALA A 100 -5.02 -32.45 -0.36
C ALA A 100 -5.47 -33.51 -1.39
N PRO A 101 -6.76 -33.90 -1.37
CA PRO A 101 -7.29 -34.87 -2.33
C PRO A 101 -7.01 -34.44 -3.78
N LEU A 102 -6.59 -35.40 -4.61
CA LEU A 102 -6.22 -35.14 -6.01
C LEU A 102 -7.33 -34.41 -6.78
N ALA A 103 -8.60 -34.75 -6.53
CA ALA A 103 -9.74 -34.10 -7.17
C ALA A 103 -9.80 -32.59 -6.85
N ASP A 104 -9.51 -32.21 -5.61
CA ASP A 104 -9.52 -30.82 -5.16
C ASP A 104 -8.32 -30.05 -5.73
N LEU A 105 -7.13 -30.66 -5.69
CA LEU A 105 -5.94 -30.11 -6.34
C LEU A 105 -6.17 -29.89 -7.83
N LEU A 106 -6.77 -30.85 -8.54
CA LEU A 106 -7.07 -30.71 -9.95
C LEU A 106 -8.12 -29.63 -10.22
N ALA A 107 -9.18 -29.58 -9.41
CA ALA A 107 -10.24 -28.58 -9.55
C ALA A 107 -9.70 -27.15 -9.37
N GLU A 108 -8.78 -26.96 -8.43
CA GLU A 108 -8.09 -25.69 -8.25
C GLU A 108 -7.09 -25.45 -9.37
N LEU A 109 -6.08 -26.31 -9.55
CA LEU A 109 -4.99 -26.12 -10.50
C LEU A 109 -5.47 -25.90 -11.94
N SER A 110 -6.53 -26.59 -12.38
CA SER A 110 -7.09 -26.48 -13.74
C SER A 110 -7.81 -25.15 -14.03
N ARG A 111 -7.89 -24.22 -13.06
CA ARG A 111 -8.42 -22.86 -13.31
C ARG A 111 -7.55 -22.04 -14.26
N CYS A 112 -6.24 -22.30 -14.28
CA CYS A 112 -5.25 -21.68 -15.16
C CYS A 112 -5.47 -20.17 -15.38
N PRO A 113 -5.25 -19.33 -14.35
CA PRO A 113 -5.34 -17.88 -14.50
C PRO A 113 -4.30 -17.35 -15.50
N GLU A 114 -4.41 -16.09 -15.89
CA GLU A 114 -3.49 -15.48 -16.87
C GLU A 114 -2.01 -15.54 -16.45
N VAL A 115 -1.76 -15.51 -15.15
CA VAL A 115 -0.45 -15.58 -14.51
C VAL A 115 -0.63 -16.24 -13.16
N ASP A 116 0.32 -17.05 -12.70
CA ASP A 116 0.42 -17.54 -11.31
C ASP A 116 1.70 -17.01 -10.67
N ILE A 117 1.72 -16.89 -9.34
CA ILE A 117 2.86 -16.36 -8.60
C ILE A 117 3.62 -17.50 -7.94
N LEU A 118 4.92 -17.65 -8.19
CA LEU A 118 5.74 -18.53 -7.36
C LEU A 118 5.97 -17.84 -6.00
N LEU A 119 5.55 -18.48 -4.92
CA LEU A 119 5.84 -18.05 -3.56
C LEU A 119 6.48 -19.22 -2.79
N PRO A 120 7.82 -19.24 -2.67
CA PRO A 120 8.53 -20.24 -1.88
C PRO A 120 8.22 -20.11 -0.39
N ASP A 121 8.34 -21.23 0.33
CA ASP A 121 8.09 -21.39 1.77
C ASP A 121 8.83 -20.36 2.66
N HIS A 122 10.05 -20.00 2.30
CA HIS A 122 10.87 -19.04 3.04
C HIS A 122 10.53 -17.56 2.75
N LEU A 123 9.62 -17.26 1.82
CA LEU A 123 9.19 -15.89 1.51
C LEU A 123 7.90 -15.46 2.22
N HIS A 124 7.41 -16.22 3.19
CA HIS A 124 6.20 -15.92 3.96
C HIS A 124 6.41 -14.86 5.07
N GLY A 125 7.30 -13.91 4.82
CA GLY A 125 7.57 -12.79 5.72
C GLY A 125 6.74 -11.55 5.38
N HIS A 126 6.67 -10.63 6.34
CA HIS A 126 6.01 -9.33 6.26
C HIS A 126 6.28 -8.49 4.99
N GLY A 127 7.46 -8.61 4.38
CA GLY A 127 7.78 -7.93 3.12
C GLY A 127 7.17 -8.62 1.90
N TYR A 128 7.52 -9.90 1.68
CA TYR A 128 7.13 -10.62 0.47
C TYR A 128 5.66 -11.08 0.48
N CYS A 129 5.04 -11.29 1.65
CA CYS A 129 3.59 -11.48 1.70
C CYS A 129 2.83 -10.26 1.19
N GLU A 130 3.25 -9.05 1.58
CA GLU A 130 2.66 -7.81 1.07
C GLU A 130 2.86 -7.64 -0.42
N ASP A 131 4.08 -7.89 -0.90
CA ASP A 131 4.39 -7.87 -2.32
C ASP A 131 3.56 -8.90 -3.10
N ALA A 132 3.41 -10.12 -2.60
CA ALA A 132 2.74 -11.21 -3.31
C ALA A 132 1.22 -11.03 -3.30
N MET A 133 0.63 -10.76 -2.14
CA MET A 133 -0.82 -10.79 -1.95
C MET A 133 -1.53 -9.64 -2.65
N VAL A 134 -0.86 -8.50 -2.85
CA VAL A 134 -1.42 -7.42 -3.65
C VAL A 134 -1.59 -7.86 -5.12
N TYR A 135 -0.64 -8.62 -5.66
CA TYR A 135 -0.77 -9.21 -6.99
C TYR A 135 -1.78 -10.36 -7.01
N VAL A 136 -1.77 -11.26 -6.02
CA VAL A 136 -2.80 -12.32 -5.89
C VAL A 136 -4.18 -11.70 -6.00
N LYS A 137 -4.47 -10.70 -5.16
CA LYS A 137 -5.75 -10.01 -5.11
C LYS A 137 -6.11 -9.37 -6.45
N PHE A 138 -5.29 -8.45 -6.96
CA PHE A 138 -5.69 -7.58 -8.05
C PHE A 138 -5.46 -8.18 -9.44
N LEU A 139 -4.58 -9.18 -9.58
CA LEU A 139 -4.51 -10.00 -10.79
C LEU A 139 -5.57 -11.12 -10.82
N HIS A 140 -6.34 -11.29 -9.74
CA HIS A 140 -7.30 -12.38 -9.57
C HIS A 140 -6.64 -13.73 -9.84
N THR A 141 -5.52 -13.95 -9.16
CA THR A 141 -4.68 -15.14 -9.33
C THR A 141 -4.48 -15.86 -8.00
N ARG A 142 -3.45 -16.68 -7.87
CA ARG A 142 -3.05 -17.41 -6.69
C ARG A 142 -1.54 -17.41 -6.57
N SER A 143 -1.06 -17.55 -5.34
CA SER A 143 0.32 -17.95 -5.12
C SER A 143 0.42 -19.47 -5.05
N LEU A 144 1.47 -19.99 -5.67
CA LEU A 144 1.77 -21.41 -5.75
C LEU A 144 3.09 -21.67 -4.99
N PRO A 145 3.07 -22.58 -4.01
CA PRO A 145 4.30 -23.07 -3.39
C PRO A 145 5.09 -23.94 -4.38
N LEU A 146 6.39 -24.07 -4.14
CA LEU A 146 7.30 -24.75 -5.08
C LEU A 146 6.87 -26.19 -5.41
N TRP A 147 6.29 -26.91 -4.43
CA TRP A 147 5.86 -28.30 -4.60
C TRP A 147 4.80 -28.48 -5.68
N VAL A 148 4.03 -27.44 -6.04
CA VAL A 148 3.05 -27.51 -7.14
C VAL A 148 3.74 -27.81 -8.46
N PHE A 149 4.94 -27.26 -8.66
CA PHE A 149 5.74 -27.47 -9.86
C PHE A 149 6.49 -28.81 -9.85
N ASP A 150 6.53 -29.50 -8.71
CA ASP A 150 7.08 -30.85 -8.54
C ASP A 150 6.01 -31.95 -8.64
N LEU A 151 4.73 -31.59 -8.77
CA LEU A 151 3.65 -32.56 -8.87
C LEU A 151 3.70 -33.33 -10.20
N GLU A 152 3.64 -34.66 -10.09
CA GLU A 152 3.30 -35.56 -11.19
C GLU A 152 1.87 -36.08 -11.00
N LEU A 153 0.96 -35.61 -11.85
CA LEU A 153 -0.46 -35.95 -11.81
C LEU A 153 -0.73 -37.02 -12.88
N THR A 154 -1.36 -38.13 -12.52
CA THR A 154 -1.77 -39.14 -13.51
C THR A 154 -3.19 -38.86 -13.99
N LEU A 155 -3.31 -38.38 -15.23
CA LEU A 155 -4.58 -38.03 -15.87
C LEU A 155 -4.72 -38.82 -17.17
N ASP A 156 -5.82 -39.54 -17.32
CA ASP A 156 -6.11 -40.40 -18.48
C ASP A 156 -4.97 -41.39 -18.80
N GLY A 157 -4.34 -41.94 -17.75
CA GLY A 157 -3.20 -42.87 -17.88
C GLY A 157 -1.88 -42.22 -18.30
N ARG A 158 -1.81 -40.87 -18.38
CA ARG A 158 -0.60 -40.13 -18.70
C ARG A 158 -0.14 -39.29 -17.51
N ARG A 159 1.17 -39.20 -17.32
CA ARG A 159 1.75 -38.25 -16.36
C ARG A 159 1.68 -36.84 -16.93
N LYS A 160 1.16 -35.92 -16.13
CA LYS A 160 1.05 -34.48 -16.42
C LYS A 160 1.66 -33.69 -15.27
N THR A 161 2.37 -32.63 -15.61
CA THR A 161 2.90 -31.64 -14.70
C THR A 161 1.95 -30.44 -14.61
N TYR A 162 2.26 -29.49 -13.73
CA TYR A 162 1.60 -28.19 -13.71
C TYR A 162 1.60 -27.50 -15.09
N PHE A 163 2.72 -27.55 -15.80
CA PHE A 163 2.87 -26.89 -17.09
C PHE A 163 2.05 -27.55 -18.20
N ASP A 164 1.74 -28.85 -18.06
CA ASP A 164 0.82 -29.55 -18.96
C ASP A 164 -0.65 -29.21 -18.65
N LEU A 165 -0.99 -28.92 -17.39
CA LEU A 165 -2.32 -28.48 -16.99
C LEU A 165 -2.61 -27.05 -17.46
N CYS A 166 -1.65 -26.14 -17.23
CA CYS A 166 -1.78 -24.73 -17.54
C CYS A 166 -0.69 -24.29 -18.53
N PRO A 167 -0.76 -24.69 -19.81
CA PRO A 167 0.28 -24.41 -20.80
C PRO A 167 0.46 -22.93 -21.12
N ASP A 168 -0.57 -22.10 -20.89
CA ASP A 168 -0.56 -20.68 -21.24
C ASP A 168 -0.42 -19.73 -20.04
N SER A 169 -0.59 -20.22 -18.81
CA SER A 169 -0.46 -19.37 -17.62
C SER A 169 0.99 -18.88 -17.48
N ALA A 170 1.17 -17.57 -17.39
CA ALA A 170 2.48 -16.99 -17.13
C ALA A 170 2.93 -17.29 -15.69
N ILE A 171 4.22 -17.13 -15.40
CA ILE A 171 4.75 -17.22 -14.03
C ILE A 171 5.32 -15.87 -13.62
N LEU A 172 4.84 -15.33 -12.50
CA LEU A 172 5.40 -14.16 -11.85
C LEU A 172 6.40 -14.60 -10.77
N PHE A 173 7.64 -14.16 -10.92
CA PHE A 173 8.68 -14.30 -9.92
C PHE A 173 8.83 -13.03 -9.10
N LEU A 174 8.99 -13.20 -7.79
CA LEU A 174 9.28 -12.13 -6.86
C LEU A 174 10.80 -12.00 -6.74
N ASN A 175 11.32 -10.89 -7.24
CA ASN A 175 12.72 -10.52 -7.14
C ASN A 175 13.66 -11.60 -7.75
N HIS A 176 14.68 -12.04 -7.04
CA HIS A 176 15.64 -13.07 -7.48
C HIS A 176 15.28 -14.49 -7.02
N PHE A 177 14.16 -14.67 -6.32
CA PHE A 177 13.74 -15.96 -5.74
C PHE A 177 13.03 -16.84 -6.77
N TRP A 178 13.81 -17.38 -7.71
CA TRP A 178 13.29 -18.17 -8.83
C TRP A 178 13.33 -19.67 -8.57
N GLU A 179 13.97 -20.12 -7.49
CA GLU A 179 14.11 -21.54 -7.10
C GLU A 179 14.61 -22.47 -8.21
N GLY A 180 15.43 -21.91 -9.13
CA GLY A 180 15.90 -22.59 -10.33
C GLY A 180 14.78 -23.06 -11.26
N LEU A 181 13.53 -22.60 -11.07
CA LEU A 181 12.36 -23.11 -11.78
C LEU A 181 12.53 -23.01 -13.31
N PRO A 182 13.03 -21.91 -13.91
CA PRO A 182 13.24 -21.84 -15.35
C PRO A 182 14.36 -22.73 -15.90
N THR A 183 15.23 -23.26 -15.05
CA THR A 183 16.31 -24.18 -15.46
C THR A 183 15.90 -25.65 -15.42
N ARG A 184 14.68 -25.95 -14.94
CA ARG A 184 14.18 -27.32 -14.83
C ARG A 184 13.78 -27.88 -16.20
N PRO A 185 14.01 -29.18 -16.47
CA PRO A 185 13.62 -29.79 -17.75
C PRO A 185 12.11 -29.73 -18.05
N THR A 186 11.28 -29.62 -17.02
CA THR A 186 9.82 -29.52 -17.13
C THR A 186 9.34 -28.12 -17.47
N PHE A 187 10.21 -27.09 -17.35
CA PHE A 187 9.84 -25.70 -17.61
C PHE A 187 9.86 -25.41 -19.11
N PRO A 188 8.73 -24.97 -19.72
CA PRO A 188 8.71 -24.75 -21.16
C PRO A 188 9.52 -23.53 -21.60
N GLU A 189 10.31 -23.67 -22.67
CA GLU A 189 11.18 -22.60 -23.21
C GLU A 189 10.42 -21.31 -23.56
N ASN A 190 9.21 -21.46 -24.11
CA ASN A 190 8.35 -20.35 -24.54
C ASN A 190 7.38 -19.86 -23.46
N ARG A 191 7.57 -20.28 -22.20
CA ARG A 191 6.75 -19.80 -21.08
C ARG A 191 6.86 -18.28 -20.96
N THR A 192 5.72 -17.61 -20.77
CA THR A 192 5.71 -16.18 -20.48
C THR A 192 6.14 -15.97 -19.03
N ILE A 193 7.17 -15.13 -18.82
CA ILE A 193 7.73 -14.86 -17.49
C ILE A 193 7.55 -13.38 -17.15
N LEU A 194 7.04 -13.12 -15.94
CA LEU A 194 6.98 -11.81 -15.33
C LEU A 194 8.00 -11.74 -14.18
N LEU A 195 8.67 -10.60 -14.05
CA LEU A 195 9.53 -10.27 -12.93
C LEU A 195 8.96 -9.07 -12.18
N MET A 196 8.79 -9.19 -10.88
CA MET A 196 8.63 -8.04 -9.99
C MET A 196 9.94 -7.83 -9.22
N PRO A 197 10.75 -6.80 -9.53
CA PRO A 197 12.04 -6.59 -8.87
C PRO A 197 11.96 -5.58 -7.72
N ASN A 198 12.89 -5.73 -6.78
CA ASN A 198 13.36 -4.66 -5.91
C ASN A 198 14.68 -4.12 -6.49
N VAL A 199 14.62 -2.98 -7.19
CA VAL A 199 15.71 -2.51 -8.09
C VAL A 199 17.02 -2.18 -7.37
N GLU A 200 16.98 -1.98 -6.06
CA GLU A 200 18.10 -1.75 -5.16
C GLU A 200 18.84 -3.03 -4.75
N MET A 201 18.26 -4.22 -4.99
CA MET A 201 18.89 -5.49 -4.59
C MET A 201 19.98 -5.92 -5.58
N TYR A 202 21.19 -6.12 -5.06
CA TYR A 202 22.36 -6.47 -5.88
C TYR A 202 22.31 -7.92 -6.39
N GLU A 203 21.48 -8.77 -5.79
CA GLU A 203 21.25 -10.15 -6.21
C GLU A 203 20.51 -10.25 -7.56
N LEU A 204 19.84 -9.19 -7.99
CA LEU A 204 19.22 -9.12 -9.30
C LEU A 204 20.28 -8.97 -10.40
N THR A 205 20.51 -10.07 -11.09
CA THR A 205 21.46 -10.14 -12.20
C THR A 205 20.82 -9.80 -13.55
N ARG A 206 21.66 -9.65 -14.58
CA ARG A 206 21.23 -9.44 -15.97
C ARG A 206 20.32 -10.57 -16.45
N GLU A 207 20.65 -11.80 -16.09
CA GLU A 207 19.96 -13.01 -16.54
C GLU A 207 18.48 -12.97 -16.12
N HIS A 208 18.17 -12.46 -14.93
CA HIS A 208 16.78 -12.27 -14.49
C HIS A 208 16.02 -11.33 -15.44
N TYR A 209 16.60 -10.20 -15.81
CA TYR A 209 15.95 -9.22 -16.69
C TYR A 209 15.93 -9.63 -18.17
N HIS A 210 16.92 -10.39 -18.65
CA HIS A 210 16.96 -10.83 -20.05
C HIS A 210 16.01 -12.00 -20.35
N GLN A 211 15.63 -12.78 -19.34
CA GLN A 211 14.77 -13.96 -19.50
C GLN A 211 13.27 -13.67 -19.42
N VAL A 212 12.86 -12.45 -19.03
CA VAL A 212 11.44 -12.12 -18.84
C VAL A 212 10.79 -11.47 -20.05
N ASP A 213 9.47 -11.58 -20.12
CA ASP A 213 8.62 -10.90 -21.11
C ASP A 213 8.05 -9.59 -20.56
N VAL A 214 7.95 -9.46 -19.24
CA VAL A 214 7.41 -8.27 -18.57
C VAL A 214 8.15 -8.05 -17.25
N VAL A 215 8.43 -6.78 -16.95
CA VAL A 215 8.97 -6.34 -15.65
C VAL A 215 7.97 -5.41 -14.98
N LEU A 216 7.51 -5.75 -13.78
CA LEU A 216 6.57 -4.96 -12.98
C LEU A 216 7.32 -3.95 -12.13
N ALA A 217 7.53 -2.74 -12.68
CA ALA A 217 8.22 -1.66 -11.99
C ALA A 217 7.32 -1.06 -10.90
N LYS A 218 7.73 -1.18 -9.64
CA LYS A 218 6.96 -0.73 -8.48
C LYS A 218 6.80 0.79 -8.41
N THR A 219 7.79 1.53 -8.89
CA THR A 219 7.88 3.00 -8.78
C THR A 219 8.27 3.59 -10.12
N GLN A 220 8.05 4.89 -10.30
CA GLN A 220 8.49 5.63 -11.48
C GLN A 220 10.02 5.60 -11.60
N ASP A 221 10.74 5.76 -10.48
CA ASP A 221 12.20 5.65 -10.44
C ASP A 221 12.68 4.26 -10.95
N ALA A 222 12.05 3.17 -10.50
CA ALA A 222 12.34 1.83 -10.99
C ALA A 222 12.03 1.69 -12.49
N TYR A 223 10.89 2.21 -12.94
CA TYR A 223 10.49 2.17 -14.35
C TYR A 223 11.53 2.86 -15.24
N ASP A 224 11.98 4.05 -14.86
CA ASP A 224 12.95 4.82 -15.63
C ASP A 224 14.32 4.15 -15.67
N ARG A 225 14.78 3.58 -14.55
CA ARG A 225 16.05 2.83 -14.48
C ARG A 225 16.03 1.59 -15.36
N ILE A 226 15.03 0.73 -15.20
CA ILE A 226 14.90 -0.53 -15.94
C ILE A 226 14.76 -0.23 -17.44
N THR A 227 13.93 0.75 -17.80
CA THR A 227 13.73 1.14 -19.19
C THR A 227 15.01 1.71 -19.81
N SER A 228 15.75 2.56 -19.09
CA SER A 228 17.02 3.11 -19.56
C SER A 228 18.07 2.02 -19.75
N TRP A 229 18.14 1.07 -18.81
CA TRP A 229 19.03 -0.07 -18.87
C TRP A 229 18.78 -0.93 -20.13
N TYR A 230 17.52 -1.29 -20.41
CA TYR A 230 17.15 -2.03 -21.63
C TYR A 230 17.44 -1.27 -22.93
N ARG A 231 17.38 0.07 -22.92
CA ARG A 231 17.71 0.91 -24.09
C ARG A 231 19.21 1.05 -24.32
N GLY A 232 20.04 0.51 -23.44
CA GLY A 232 21.48 0.70 -23.50
C GLY A 232 21.92 2.13 -23.17
N SER A 233 21.04 2.92 -22.56
CA SER A 233 21.32 4.29 -22.16
C SER A 233 21.84 4.29 -20.72
N SER A 234 22.86 5.12 -20.43
CA SER A 234 23.25 5.37 -19.04
C SER A 234 22.05 5.92 -18.27
N VAL A 235 21.69 5.28 -17.15
CA VAL A 235 20.71 5.82 -16.18
C VAL A 235 21.08 7.26 -15.84
N PRO A 236 20.13 8.21 -15.73
CA PRO A 236 20.44 9.59 -15.37
C PRO A 236 20.92 9.64 -13.91
N SER A 237 22.21 9.43 -13.69
CA SER A 237 22.89 9.78 -12.45
C SER A 237 23.64 11.10 -12.67
N ARG A 238 23.39 12.07 -11.80
CA ARG A 238 24.14 13.33 -11.73
C ARG A 238 25.62 13.13 -11.34
N ALA A 239 26.03 11.91 -11.01
CA ALA A 239 27.36 11.62 -10.47
C ALA A 239 27.88 10.22 -10.88
N SER A 240 28.24 9.98 -12.15
CA SER A 240 29.27 8.96 -12.44
C SER A 240 29.86 9.06 -13.84
N ARG A 241 31.16 9.34 -13.91
CA ARG A 241 32.02 9.24 -15.12
C ARG A 241 32.85 7.94 -15.13
N SER A 242 32.31 6.83 -14.61
CA SER A 242 33.04 5.55 -14.61
C SER A 242 32.87 4.79 -15.93
N SER A 243 33.97 4.57 -16.64
CA SER A 243 33.99 3.94 -17.98
C SER A 243 33.58 2.46 -18.01
N SER A 244 33.53 1.79 -16.84
CA SER A 244 33.11 0.39 -16.75
C SER A 244 31.58 0.21 -16.79
N VAL A 245 30.79 1.26 -16.53
CA VAL A 245 29.32 1.22 -16.66
C VAL A 245 28.89 1.25 -18.13
N LEU A 246 29.70 1.87 -19.00
CA LEU A 246 29.41 2.03 -20.44
C LEU A 246 29.59 0.76 -21.29
N ARG A 247 30.21 -0.32 -20.75
CA ARG A 247 30.43 -1.55 -21.53
C ARG A 247 29.24 -2.52 -21.51
N TYR A 248 28.37 -2.43 -20.51
CA TYR A 248 27.33 -3.45 -20.25
C TYR A 248 25.95 -3.11 -20.81
N ALA A 249 25.74 -1.87 -21.23
CA ALA A 249 24.50 -1.40 -21.84
C ALA A 249 24.30 -1.88 -23.30
N ARG A 250 25.17 -2.78 -23.81
CA ARG A 250 25.23 -3.14 -25.24
C ARG A 250 24.35 -4.33 -25.65
N GLU A 251 23.81 -5.11 -24.71
CA GLU A 251 23.05 -6.34 -25.02
C GLU A 251 21.53 -6.09 -25.20
N GLY A 252 21.06 -4.87 -24.93
CA GLY A 252 19.70 -4.42 -25.26
C GLY A 252 18.60 -5.13 -24.49
N ASN A 253 17.49 -5.42 -25.17
CA ASN A 253 16.30 -6.08 -24.62
C ASN A 253 15.98 -7.34 -25.45
N PRO A 254 16.62 -8.49 -25.17
CA PRO A 254 16.62 -9.64 -26.08
C PRO A 254 15.26 -10.32 -26.23
N ARG A 255 14.39 -10.25 -25.21
CA ARG A 255 13.01 -10.77 -25.26
C ARG A 255 11.96 -9.71 -25.57
N HIS A 256 12.38 -8.48 -25.92
CA HIS A 256 11.49 -7.34 -26.06
C HIS A 256 10.58 -7.16 -24.83
N ALA A 257 11.14 -7.39 -23.64
CA ALA A 257 10.47 -7.30 -22.37
C ALA A 257 9.78 -5.95 -22.21
N ARG A 258 8.51 -5.96 -21.78
CA ARG A 258 7.76 -4.74 -21.49
C ARG A 258 7.96 -4.35 -20.03
N VAL A 259 8.50 -3.16 -19.80
CA VAL A 259 8.48 -2.56 -18.45
C VAL A 259 7.09 -2.00 -18.20
N TRP A 260 6.46 -2.43 -17.12
CA TRP A 260 5.09 -2.09 -16.75
C TRP A 260 5.11 -1.36 -15.41
N LEU A 261 4.81 -0.06 -15.42
CA LEU A 261 4.68 0.72 -14.19
C LEU A 261 3.43 0.26 -13.44
N THR A 262 3.58 -0.15 -12.19
CA THR A 262 2.44 -0.59 -11.37
C THR A 262 2.01 0.46 -10.36
N GLN A 263 2.91 1.36 -9.94
CA GLN A 263 2.78 2.16 -8.71
C GLN A 263 2.31 1.26 -7.56
N HIS A 264 3.17 0.32 -7.19
CA HIS A 264 2.89 -0.73 -6.21
C HIS A 264 2.26 -0.15 -4.94
N THR A 265 1.27 -0.86 -4.40
CA THR A 265 0.44 -0.42 -3.27
C THR A 265 0.53 -1.42 -2.11
N SER A 266 0.00 -1.07 -0.95
CA SER A 266 0.05 -1.88 0.28
C SER A 266 -1.33 -2.19 0.83
N SER A 267 -1.39 -3.09 1.82
CA SER A 267 -2.54 -3.14 2.72
C SER A 267 -2.72 -1.85 3.54
N ASP A 268 -3.87 -1.76 4.22
CA ASP A 268 -4.17 -0.76 5.24
C ASP A 268 -4.53 -1.49 6.55
N PRO A 269 -3.58 -1.67 7.49
CA PRO A 269 -3.84 -2.32 8.76
C PRO A 269 -4.96 -1.66 9.56
N THR A 270 -5.22 -0.36 9.33
CA THR A 270 -6.29 0.36 10.02
C THR A 270 -7.68 -0.13 9.59
N ALA A 271 -7.82 -0.78 8.44
CA ALA A 271 -9.07 -1.42 8.01
C ALA A 271 -9.42 -2.62 8.89
N LEU A 272 -8.44 -3.45 9.27
CA LEU A 272 -8.63 -4.56 10.22
C LEU A 272 -9.04 -4.02 11.60
N ALA A 273 -8.32 -3.02 12.11
CA ALA A 273 -8.64 -2.38 13.37
C ALA A 273 -10.09 -1.85 13.38
N ARG A 274 -10.50 -1.14 12.32
CA ARG A 274 -11.87 -0.63 12.17
C ARG A 274 -12.90 -1.75 12.13
N ALA A 275 -12.60 -2.87 11.47
CA ALA A 275 -13.48 -4.02 11.42
C ALA A 275 -13.64 -4.65 12.82
N GLN A 276 -12.53 -4.91 13.51
CA GLN A 276 -12.52 -5.54 14.83
C GLN A 276 -13.15 -4.66 15.92
N ALA A 277 -12.92 -3.35 15.88
CA ALA A 277 -13.58 -2.39 16.77
C ALA A 277 -15.12 -2.40 16.60
N LYS A 278 -15.62 -2.73 15.40
CA LYS A 278 -17.07 -2.86 15.15
C LYS A 278 -17.61 -4.22 15.57
N THR A 279 -16.89 -5.31 15.31
CA THR A 279 -17.37 -6.69 15.56
C THR A 279 -17.15 -7.14 16.99
N SER A 280 -16.14 -6.60 17.68
CA SER A 280 -15.71 -7.04 19.02
C SER A 280 -15.34 -5.86 19.94
N PRO A 281 -16.22 -4.86 20.11
CA PRO A 281 -15.91 -3.63 20.85
C PRO A 281 -15.56 -3.87 22.33
N SER A 282 -16.10 -4.92 22.96
CA SER A 282 -15.84 -5.22 24.37
C SER A 282 -14.45 -5.77 24.65
N THR A 283 -13.80 -6.39 23.66
CA THR A 283 -12.46 -7.00 23.81
C THR A 283 -11.38 -6.15 23.15
N PHE A 284 -11.64 -5.59 21.97
CA PHE A 284 -10.67 -4.75 21.23
C PHE A 284 -10.70 -3.28 21.65
N GLY A 285 -11.82 -2.82 22.19
CA GLY A 285 -12.05 -1.42 22.53
C GLY A 285 -12.32 -0.53 21.31
N SER A 286 -12.40 0.77 21.55
CA SER A 286 -12.54 1.79 20.51
C SER A 286 -11.18 2.26 19.99
N ILE A 287 -11.14 2.72 18.74
CA ILE A 287 -10.01 3.44 18.18
C ILE A 287 -10.18 4.92 18.53
N ALA A 288 -9.20 5.52 19.20
CA ALA A 288 -9.21 6.93 19.51
C ALA A 288 -9.13 7.79 18.22
N PRO A 289 -9.81 8.95 18.17
CA PRO A 289 -9.65 9.85 17.04
C PRO A 289 -8.22 10.40 17.01
N LYS A 290 -7.66 10.49 15.81
CA LYS A 290 -6.33 11.07 15.60
C LYS A 290 -6.32 12.54 16.02
N ASN A 291 -5.32 12.95 16.80
CA ASN A 291 -5.23 14.28 17.40
C ASN A 291 -4.00 15.04 16.86
N PHE A 292 -4.22 16.13 16.13
CA PHE A 292 -3.13 16.95 15.57
C PHE A 292 -2.71 18.12 16.46
N ASP A 293 -3.35 18.31 17.62
CA ASP A 293 -2.93 19.22 18.68
C ASP A 293 -1.89 18.54 19.59
N THR A 294 -2.23 17.37 20.13
CA THR A 294 -1.35 16.54 20.96
C THR A 294 -0.82 15.38 20.14
N LEU A 295 0.42 15.51 19.67
CA LEU A 295 0.99 14.55 18.72
C LEU A 295 1.38 13.23 19.41
N ARG A 296 0.92 12.13 18.81
CA ARG A 296 1.43 10.77 19.08
C ARG A 296 2.31 10.36 17.90
N ILE A 297 3.60 10.14 18.17
CA ILE A 297 4.58 9.78 17.13
C ILE A 297 4.78 8.27 17.14
N PHE A 298 4.88 7.67 15.96
CA PHE A 298 5.02 6.22 15.81
C PHE A 298 6.09 5.85 14.78
N HIS A 299 6.83 4.78 15.07
CA HIS A 299 7.77 4.15 14.16
C HIS A 299 7.78 2.63 14.37
N ALA A 300 7.91 1.87 13.27
CA ALA A 300 8.08 0.42 13.35
C ALA A 300 9.04 -0.08 12.27
N ASN A 301 10.05 -0.84 12.65
CA ASN A 301 11.08 -1.34 11.74
C ASN A 301 11.07 -2.87 11.59
N GLY A 302 10.40 -3.58 12.49
CA GLY A 302 10.47 -5.04 12.53
C GLY A 302 11.94 -5.50 12.62
N HIS A 303 12.36 -6.43 11.76
CA HIS A 303 13.74 -6.92 11.71
C HIS A 303 14.67 -6.08 10.80
N SER A 304 14.15 -5.03 10.14
CA SER A 304 14.90 -4.31 9.12
C SER A 304 15.68 -3.13 9.72
N TRP A 305 17.01 -3.24 9.71
CA TRP A 305 17.90 -2.13 10.08
C TRP A 305 17.85 -0.95 9.09
N GLN A 306 17.31 -1.16 7.89
CA GLN A 306 17.26 -0.14 6.82
C GLN A 306 16.24 0.97 7.11
N LYS A 307 15.39 0.83 8.12
CA LYS A 307 14.39 1.83 8.51
C LYS A 307 14.97 2.97 9.35
N ASN A 308 16.28 2.93 9.65
CA ASN A 308 17.03 3.96 10.35
C ASN A 308 16.52 4.30 11.76
N THR A 309 15.93 3.33 12.44
CA THR A 309 15.55 3.46 13.85
C THR A 309 16.68 3.97 14.74
N PRO A 310 17.97 3.55 14.58
CA PRO A 310 19.06 4.13 15.36
C PRO A 310 19.15 5.65 15.26
N LYS A 311 18.91 6.21 14.06
CA LYS A 311 18.95 7.67 13.83
C LYS A 311 17.76 8.40 14.44
N ILE A 312 16.61 7.73 14.55
CA ILE A 312 15.46 8.24 15.32
C ILE A 312 15.81 8.28 16.81
N LEU A 313 16.40 7.20 17.34
CA LEU A 313 16.79 7.12 18.75
C LEU A 313 17.88 8.15 19.10
N ASP A 314 18.85 8.37 18.21
CA ASP A 314 19.84 9.44 18.35
C ASP A 314 19.15 10.82 18.52
N CYS A 315 18.17 11.12 17.65
CA CYS A 315 17.43 12.39 17.73
C CYS A 315 16.64 12.53 19.03
N TRP A 316 15.92 11.49 19.46
CA TRP A 316 15.11 11.52 20.69
C TRP A 316 15.98 11.60 21.95
N ASN A 317 17.17 11.03 21.94
CA ASN A 317 18.13 11.17 23.02
C ASN A 317 18.63 12.62 23.16
N GLU A 318 18.90 13.30 22.04
CA GLU A 318 19.34 14.70 22.03
C GLU A 318 18.22 15.70 22.36
N ARG A 319 16.96 15.30 22.18
CA ARG A 319 15.77 16.16 22.28
C ARG A 319 14.70 15.59 23.21
N PRO A 320 14.88 15.64 24.54
CA PRO A 320 13.88 15.18 25.51
C PRO A 320 12.60 16.04 25.52
N ASP A 321 12.60 17.18 24.83
CA ASP A 321 11.44 18.07 24.65
C ASP A 321 10.46 17.59 23.57
N LEU A 322 10.85 16.63 22.72
CA LEU A 322 9.98 16.10 21.66
C LEU A 322 8.78 15.33 22.24
N PRO A 323 7.65 15.26 21.51
CA PRO A 323 6.49 14.47 21.92
C PRO A 323 6.80 12.98 22.08
N MET A 324 5.90 12.27 22.80
CA MET A 324 5.98 10.83 23.00
C MET A 324 6.09 10.08 21.67
N LEU A 325 7.16 9.30 21.56
CA LEU A 325 7.43 8.40 20.44
C LEU A 325 7.23 6.95 20.88
N HIS A 326 6.47 6.18 20.11
CA HIS A 326 6.42 4.72 20.23
C HIS A 326 7.25 4.08 19.11
N VAL A 327 8.23 3.27 19.50
CA VAL A 327 9.09 2.53 18.58
C VAL A 327 8.88 1.04 18.76
N TYR A 328 8.52 0.35 17.67
CA TYR A 328 8.40 -1.11 17.64
C TYR A 328 9.51 -1.72 16.78
N SER A 329 10.46 -2.39 17.45
CA SER A 329 11.69 -2.89 16.85
C SER A 329 11.93 -4.35 17.19
N LYS A 330 12.46 -5.11 16.23
CA LYS A 330 12.98 -6.47 16.41
C LYS A 330 14.39 -6.63 15.86
N ASP A 331 15.10 -5.52 15.67
CA ASP A 331 16.46 -5.52 15.16
C ASP A 331 17.49 -5.21 16.26
N GLU A 332 18.65 -5.85 16.15
CA GLU A 332 19.71 -5.79 17.15
C GLU A 332 20.43 -4.43 17.21
N LEU A 333 20.58 -3.75 16.07
CA LEU A 333 21.30 -2.47 16.01
C LEU A 333 20.52 -1.37 16.73
N SER A 334 19.21 -1.34 16.53
CA SER A 334 18.26 -0.46 17.22
C SER A 334 18.24 -0.75 18.70
N ASN A 335 18.24 -2.03 19.07
CA ASN A 335 18.33 -2.45 20.47
C ASN A 335 19.62 -1.94 21.12
N GLN A 336 20.77 -2.19 20.49
CA GLN A 336 22.07 -1.71 20.97
C GLN A 336 22.10 -0.19 21.12
N THR A 337 21.54 0.54 20.16
CA THR A 337 21.47 2.01 20.19
C THR A 337 20.60 2.50 21.34
N TYR A 338 19.43 1.90 21.53
CA TYR A 338 18.55 2.21 22.66
C TYR A 338 19.26 2.02 24.00
N TRP A 339 19.89 0.86 24.22
CA TRP A 339 20.59 0.59 25.48
C TRP A 339 21.80 1.50 25.72
N THR A 340 22.48 1.92 24.65
CA THR A 340 23.60 2.86 24.75
C THR A 340 23.15 4.23 25.24
N HIS A 341 22.01 4.72 24.77
CA HIS A 341 21.49 6.04 25.12
C HIS A 341 20.74 6.07 26.46
N PHE A 342 19.85 5.09 26.67
CA PHE A 342 18.88 5.16 27.76
C PHE A 342 19.16 4.16 28.89
N GLY A 343 19.95 3.11 28.62
CA GLY A 343 20.21 2.05 29.58
C GLY A 343 18.90 1.47 30.14
N SER A 344 18.86 1.23 31.45
CA SER A 344 17.65 0.76 32.14
C SER A 344 16.67 1.88 32.50
N LYS A 345 17.01 3.15 32.25
CA LYS A 345 16.13 4.28 32.56
C LYS A 345 15.28 4.60 31.34
N GLN A 346 13.98 4.30 31.43
CA GLN A 346 13.05 4.68 30.37
C GLN A 346 12.95 6.21 30.28
N PRO A 347 13.17 6.81 29.10
CA PRO A 347 12.97 8.24 28.87
C PRO A 347 11.49 8.62 28.95
N GLU A 348 11.18 9.85 29.36
CA GLU A 348 9.80 10.33 29.55
C GLU A 348 9.03 10.51 28.24
N ASN A 349 9.73 10.67 27.12
CA ASN A 349 9.16 10.95 25.81
C ASN A 349 9.40 9.84 24.76
N LEU A 350 9.76 8.63 25.20
CA LEU A 350 9.93 7.48 24.31
C LEU A 350 9.49 6.17 25.00
N GLU A 351 8.63 5.43 24.32
CA GLU A 351 8.28 4.03 24.61
C GLU A 351 8.91 3.11 23.56
N TYR A 352 9.84 2.27 24.00
CA TYR A 352 10.57 1.35 23.14
C TYR A 352 10.11 -0.09 23.38
N HIS A 353 9.53 -0.70 22.35
CA HIS A 353 8.99 -2.04 22.35
C HIS A 353 9.91 -2.97 21.58
N LEU A 354 10.65 -3.82 22.29
CA LEU A 354 11.62 -4.76 21.71
C LEU A 354 11.02 -6.16 21.59
N GLY A 355 11.07 -6.72 20.38
CA GLY A 355 10.74 -8.13 20.15
C GLY A 355 9.24 -8.44 20.22
N GLU A 356 8.38 -7.45 20.45
CA GLU A 356 6.95 -7.64 20.59
C GLU A 356 6.31 -8.11 19.27
N ASP A 357 5.59 -9.23 19.35
CA ASP A 357 4.65 -9.69 18.31
C ASP A 357 3.30 -9.02 18.54
N ILE A 358 2.93 -8.11 17.63
CA ILE A 358 1.69 -7.36 17.72
C ILE A 358 0.71 -7.95 16.72
N ASP A 359 -0.50 -8.24 17.19
CA ASP A 359 -1.62 -8.63 16.34
C ASP A 359 -1.85 -7.58 15.23
N PRO A 360 -2.13 -7.99 13.97
CA PRO A 360 -2.32 -7.05 12.86
C PRO A 360 -3.38 -5.97 13.10
N ALA A 361 -4.47 -6.26 13.80
CA ALA A 361 -5.49 -5.27 14.11
C ALA A 361 -5.04 -4.31 15.22
N GLU A 362 -4.33 -4.78 16.24
CA GLU A 362 -3.72 -3.91 17.26
C GLU A 362 -2.65 -2.99 16.65
N PHE A 363 -1.82 -3.50 15.75
CA PHE A 363 -0.88 -2.68 14.97
C PHE A 363 -1.64 -1.62 14.14
N GLY A 364 -2.74 -2.01 13.51
CA GLY A 364 -3.64 -1.10 12.81
C GLY A 364 -4.26 -0.04 13.71
N LYS A 365 -4.59 -0.36 14.97
CA LYS A 365 -5.10 0.59 15.95
C LYS A 365 -4.04 1.61 16.33
N LEU A 366 -2.82 1.17 16.62
CA LEU A 366 -1.69 2.06 16.90
C LEU A 366 -1.46 3.06 15.77
N MET A 367 -1.50 2.60 14.52
CA MET A 367 -1.38 3.45 13.34
C MET A 367 -2.57 4.40 13.14
N ALA A 368 -3.79 3.93 13.40
CA ALA A 368 -4.99 4.76 13.29
C ALA A 368 -4.98 5.92 14.31
N GLU A 369 -4.38 5.70 15.48
CA GLU A 369 -4.27 6.69 16.55
C GLU A 369 -3.02 7.59 16.43
N ALA A 370 -1.97 7.15 15.73
CA ALA A 370 -0.74 7.92 15.55
C ALA A 370 -0.91 9.13 14.62
N SER A 371 -0.67 10.34 15.13
CA SER A 371 -0.79 11.58 14.36
C SER A 371 0.34 11.74 13.33
N VAL A 372 1.53 11.29 13.70
CA VAL A 372 2.74 11.35 12.87
C VAL A 372 3.39 9.98 12.82
N ILE A 373 3.82 9.53 11.64
CA ILE A 373 4.58 8.30 11.47
C ILE A 373 5.92 8.60 10.80
N LEU A 374 7.01 8.16 11.42
CA LEU A 374 8.37 8.36 10.94
C LEU A 374 8.78 7.20 10.02
N CYS A 375 9.19 7.52 8.80
CA CYS A 375 9.65 6.57 7.78
C CYS A 375 11.00 6.99 7.16
N PRO A 376 12.09 7.18 7.93
CA PRO A 376 13.36 7.71 7.42
C PRO A 376 14.27 6.64 6.79
N SER A 377 13.71 5.76 5.95
CA SER A 377 14.44 4.62 5.39
C SER A 377 15.69 5.03 4.61
N THR A 378 16.76 4.24 4.78
CA THR A 378 18.03 4.30 4.02
C THR A 378 17.81 3.84 2.59
N MET A 379 17.03 2.79 2.37
CA MET A 379 16.66 2.31 1.05
C MET A 379 15.35 1.56 1.09
N GLU A 380 14.68 1.51 -0.05
CA GLU A 380 13.42 0.82 -0.23
C GLU A 380 13.28 0.36 -1.69
N GLY A 381 13.13 -0.94 -1.91
CA GLY A 381 12.50 -1.46 -3.12
C GLY A 381 10.99 -1.37 -3.05
N TYR A 382 10.46 -1.30 -1.82
CA TYR A 382 9.05 -1.17 -1.52
C TYR A 382 8.78 -0.57 -0.13
N VAL A 383 8.22 0.65 -0.11
CA VAL A 383 8.07 1.48 1.11
C VAL A 383 6.82 1.11 1.93
N ARG A 384 6.69 -0.15 2.37
CA ARG A 384 5.47 -0.66 3.03
C ARG A 384 4.95 0.24 4.16
N LEU A 385 5.78 0.56 5.16
CA LEU A 385 5.34 1.34 6.32
C LEU A 385 4.83 2.73 5.91
N LEU A 386 5.47 3.37 4.94
CA LEU A 386 5.08 4.68 4.42
C LEU A 386 3.71 4.62 3.75
N LEU A 387 3.44 3.58 2.96
CA LEU A 387 2.14 3.40 2.32
C LEU A 387 1.04 3.17 3.35
N CYS A 388 1.27 2.29 4.32
CA CYS A 388 0.35 2.07 5.43
C CYS A 388 0.13 3.38 6.22
N ALA A 389 1.17 4.19 6.44
CA ALA A 389 1.06 5.45 7.17
C ALA A 389 0.18 6.47 6.45
N ARG A 390 0.32 6.58 5.13
CA ARG A 390 -0.55 7.38 4.28
C ARG A 390 -1.99 6.86 4.34
N ALA A 391 -2.19 5.54 4.23
CA ALA A 391 -3.51 4.91 4.33
C ALA A 391 -4.20 5.21 5.67
N ALA A 392 -3.44 5.16 6.77
CA ALA A 392 -3.88 5.50 8.12
C ALA A 392 -4.22 6.99 8.33
N GLY A 393 -3.91 7.85 7.36
CA GLY A 393 -4.09 9.30 7.46
C GLY A 393 -3.19 9.95 8.51
N ALA A 394 -1.99 9.43 8.71
CA ALA A 394 -0.97 10.06 9.52
C ALA A 394 -0.17 11.07 8.68
N LEU A 395 0.36 12.11 9.33
CA LEU A 395 1.39 12.95 8.72
C LEU A 395 2.70 12.15 8.65
N VAL A 396 3.27 12.01 7.46
CA VAL A 396 4.49 11.22 7.26
C VAL A 396 5.72 12.13 7.26
N LEU A 397 6.75 11.73 7.98
CA LEU A 397 8.11 12.26 7.83
C LEU A 397 8.98 11.18 7.18
N THR A 398 9.57 11.46 6.02
CA THR A 398 10.34 10.46 5.26
C THR A 398 11.54 11.06 4.55
N THR A 399 12.46 10.20 4.13
CA THR A 399 13.68 10.54 3.40
C THR A 399 13.37 11.23 2.07
N ASN A 400 14.02 12.37 1.79
CA ASN A 400 13.92 13.08 0.51
C ASN A 400 14.78 12.44 -0.58
N ALA A 401 14.53 11.18 -0.89
CA ALA A 401 15.28 10.48 -1.91
C ALA A 401 14.50 9.31 -2.52
N SER A 402 14.95 8.83 -3.69
CA SER A 402 14.23 7.76 -4.40
C SER A 402 14.22 6.45 -3.61
N PRO A 403 13.10 5.71 -3.59
CA PRO A 403 11.79 6.09 -4.15
C PRO A 403 10.87 6.80 -3.15
N MET A 404 11.28 7.01 -1.90
CA MET A 404 10.42 7.56 -0.83
C MET A 404 9.76 8.88 -1.20
N ASN A 405 10.50 9.79 -1.85
CA ASN A 405 10.02 11.10 -2.30
C ASN A 405 9.10 11.08 -3.53
N GLU A 406 8.82 9.90 -4.11
CA GLU A 406 7.75 9.74 -5.10
C GLU A 406 6.36 9.71 -4.44
N PHE A 407 6.29 9.14 -3.23
CA PHE A 407 5.03 8.90 -2.52
C PHE A 407 4.59 10.08 -1.65
N VAL A 408 5.56 10.89 -1.22
CA VAL A 408 5.37 12.05 -0.35
C VAL A 408 6.05 13.26 -0.99
N ASP A 409 5.36 14.39 -1.02
CA ASP A 409 5.95 15.69 -1.34
C ASP A 409 5.58 16.74 -0.27
N ALA A 410 6.00 17.98 -0.49
CA ALA A 410 5.78 19.10 0.43
C ALA A 410 4.29 19.41 0.72
N THR A 411 3.35 18.85 -0.04
CA THR A 411 1.91 19.01 0.21
C THR A 411 1.33 17.88 1.07
N SER A 412 2.04 16.76 1.19
CA SER A 412 1.51 15.51 1.73
C SER A 412 2.37 14.89 2.85
N GLY A 413 3.44 15.58 3.28
CA GLY A 413 4.32 15.13 4.35
C GLY A 413 5.60 15.97 4.44
N ILE A 414 6.50 15.55 5.32
CA ILE A 414 7.81 16.17 5.54
C ILE A 414 8.89 15.33 4.89
N LEU A 415 9.75 15.99 4.12
CA LEU A 415 10.88 15.38 3.42
C LEU A 415 12.18 15.79 4.09
N ILE A 416 12.90 14.84 4.69
CA ILE A 416 14.18 15.11 5.36
C ILE A 416 15.35 14.94 4.41
N GLU A 417 16.34 15.80 4.55
CA GLU A 417 17.57 15.78 3.74
C GLU A 417 18.31 14.45 3.88
N ALA A 418 18.82 13.96 2.75
CA ALA A 418 19.57 12.73 2.66
C ALA A 418 20.67 12.83 1.61
N SER A 419 21.77 12.13 1.83
CA SER A 419 22.88 12.07 0.88
C SER A 419 23.05 10.65 0.36
N GLU A 420 23.31 10.50 -0.94
CA GLU A 420 23.62 9.19 -1.53
C GLU A 420 24.80 8.53 -0.80
N ARG A 421 24.68 7.22 -0.52
CA ARG A 421 25.76 6.41 0.05
C ARG A 421 26.03 5.18 -0.82
N PRO A 422 27.23 4.58 -0.73
CA PRO A 422 27.53 3.34 -1.43
C PRO A 422 26.58 2.22 -1.00
N THR A 423 26.19 1.40 -1.96
CA THR A 423 25.39 0.20 -1.73
C THR A 423 26.26 -0.96 -1.28
N ASN A 424 25.65 -1.92 -0.59
CA ASN A 424 26.30 -3.20 -0.31
C ASN A 424 26.40 -4.02 -1.61
N GLY A 425 27.44 -3.79 -2.40
CA GLY A 425 27.64 -4.46 -3.69
C GLY A 425 27.16 -3.64 -4.89
N LYS A 426 27.36 -4.18 -6.10
CA LYS A 426 27.06 -3.47 -7.34
C LYS A 426 25.61 -3.72 -7.75
N VAL A 427 24.75 -2.72 -7.53
CA VAL A 427 23.36 -2.72 -7.99
C VAL A 427 23.31 -2.58 -9.51
N LEU A 428 22.55 -3.46 -10.18
CA LEU A 428 22.47 -3.51 -11.65
C LEU A 428 21.86 -2.21 -12.24
N MET A 429 20.88 -1.64 -11.52
CA MET A 429 20.13 -0.44 -11.93
C MET A 429 20.84 0.89 -11.58
N GLY A 430 22.14 0.83 -11.30
CA GLY A 430 22.99 1.97 -11.00
C GLY A 430 22.98 2.38 -9.53
N ASN A 431 23.67 3.48 -9.23
CA ASN A 431 23.76 4.02 -7.88
C ASN A 431 22.50 4.85 -7.52
N GLY A 432 22.51 5.52 -6.37
CA GLY A 432 21.38 6.32 -5.91
C GLY A 432 20.19 5.46 -5.50
N THR A 433 20.45 4.36 -4.81
CA THR A 433 19.43 3.45 -4.26
C THR A 433 19.57 3.28 -2.75
N GLU A 434 20.65 3.77 -2.13
CA GLU A 434 20.85 3.85 -0.69
C GLU A 434 21.21 5.27 -0.27
N TRP A 435 20.71 5.69 0.90
CA TRP A 435 20.78 7.06 1.38
C TRP A 435 21.22 7.12 2.84
N ASN A 436 22.16 8.00 3.15
CA ASN A 436 22.55 8.34 4.50
C ASN A 436 21.65 9.46 5.03
N ILE A 437 21.11 9.27 6.23
CA ILE A 437 20.28 10.23 6.95
C ILE A 437 20.99 10.55 8.27
N GLU A 438 21.21 11.83 8.52
CA GLU A 438 21.78 12.30 9.77
C GLU A 438 20.67 12.49 10.83
N PRO A 439 20.91 12.18 12.12
CA PRO A 439 19.92 12.38 13.18
C PRO A 439 19.32 13.79 13.21
N ARG A 440 20.17 14.80 13.00
CA ARG A 440 19.76 16.21 12.95
C ARG A 440 18.71 16.51 11.87
N ALA A 441 18.68 15.76 10.77
CA ALA A 441 17.69 15.93 9.71
C ALA A 441 16.31 15.45 10.17
N ILE A 442 16.27 14.37 10.96
CA ILE A 442 15.04 13.88 11.61
C ILE A 442 14.55 14.92 12.63
N CYS A 443 15.45 15.45 13.47
CA CYS A 443 15.07 16.47 14.45
C CYS A 443 14.55 17.75 13.78
N ALA A 444 15.22 18.23 12.73
CA ALA A 444 14.76 19.40 11.98
C ALA A 444 13.39 19.18 11.34
N GLY A 445 13.12 17.99 10.79
CA GLY A 445 11.80 17.64 10.28
C GLY A 445 10.73 17.60 11.38
N MET A 446 11.08 17.16 12.60
CA MET A 446 10.19 17.25 13.75
C MET A 446 9.93 18.69 14.18
N ASP A 447 10.95 19.55 14.18
CA ASP A 447 10.78 20.97 14.48
C ASP A 447 9.85 21.64 13.46
N GLU A 448 9.92 21.26 12.18
CA GLU A 448 8.99 21.71 11.15
C GLU A 448 7.54 21.28 11.45
N ILE A 449 7.33 20.01 11.80
CA ILE A 449 6.01 19.51 12.22
C ILE A 449 5.50 20.28 13.44
N LEU A 450 6.35 20.51 14.44
CA LEU A 450 5.98 21.21 15.67
C LEU A 450 5.65 22.68 15.43
N ALA A 451 6.26 23.32 14.44
CA ALA A 451 5.96 24.69 14.03
C ALA A 451 4.61 24.84 13.30
N MET A 452 4.11 23.78 12.66
CA MET A 452 2.81 23.79 11.99
C MET A 452 1.64 23.90 12.98
N THR A 453 0.56 24.52 12.53
CA THR A 453 -0.73 24.45 13.22
C THR A 453 -1.34 23.05 13.11
N PRO A 454 -2.23 22.65 14.05
CA PRO A 454 -2.97 21.39 13.95
C PRO A 454 -3.69 21.19 12.62
N ARG A 455 -4.25 22.28 12.07
CA ARG A 455 -4.96 22.27 10.79
C ARG A 455 -4.04 22.00 9.60
N GLU A 456 -2.84 22.57 9.59
CA GLU A 456 -1.85 22.33 8.54
C GLU A 456 -1.40 20.86 8.55
N ARG A 457 -1.08 20.32 9.73
CA ARG A 457 -0.72 18.90 9.90
C ARG A 457 -1.83 17.97 9.40
N GLN A 458 -3.08 18.26 9.80
CA GLN A 458 -4.23 17.49 9.36
C GLN A 458 -4.43 17.56 7.84
N SER A 459 -4.34 18.75 7.25
CA SER A 459 -4.52 18.93 5.81
C SER A 459 -3.47 18.16 5.00
N MET A 460 -2.21 18.16 5.45
CA MET A 460 -1.14 17.39 4.79
C MET A 460 -1.35 15.88 4.93
N ALA A 461 -1.78 15.42 6.11
CA ALA A 461 -2.10 14.00 6.33
C ALA A 461 -3.28 13.53 5.47
N GLU A 462 -4.32 14.35 5.32
CA GLU A 462 -5.46 14.11 4.44
C GLU A 462 -5.04 14.03 2.96
N GLU A 463 -4.15 14.90 2.51
CA GLU A 463 -3.57 14.85 1.16
C GLU A 463 -2.73 13.58 0.94
N GLY A 464 -1.91 13.20 1.93
CA GLY A 464 -1.15 11.94 1.90
C GLY A 464 -2.06 10.72 1.73
N ARG A 465 -3.18 10.69 2.46
CA ARG A 465 -4.21 9.64 2.34
C ARG A 465 -4.93 9.66 1.00
N ARG A 466 -5.28 10.85 0.49
CA ARG A 466 -5.90 11.01 -0.84
C ARG A 466 -5.02 10.41 -1.92
N ARG A 467 -3.72 10.71 -1.90
CA ARG A 467 -2.74 10.17 -2.85
C ARG A 467 -2.57 8.65 -2.73
N TYR A 468 -2.71 8.07 -1.53
CA TYR A 468 -2.67 6.62 -1.37
C TYR A 468 -3.84 5.95 -2.11
N PHE A 469 -5.05 6.50 -1.99
CA PHE A 469 -6.20 5.97 -2.73
C PHE A 469 -6.12 6.21 -4.25
N ASP A 470 -5.51 7.31 -4.70
CA ASP A 470 -5.20 7.52 -6.12
C ASP A 470 -4.27 6.41 -6.64
N GLN A 471 -3.20 6.12 -5.89
CA GLN A 471 -2.24 5.07 -6.22
C GLN A 471 -2.90 3.68 -6.21
N LEU A 472 -3.74 3.35 -5.23
CA LEU A 472 -4.46 2.09 -5.18
C LEU A 472 -5.39 1.91 -6.40
N ARG A 473 -6.07 2.98 -6.84
CA ARG A 473 -6.88 2.97 -8.07
C ARG A 473 -6.03 2.76 -9.32
N PHE A 474 -4.88 3.43 -9.39
CA PHE A 474 -3.93 3.24 -10.48
C PHE A 474 -3.45 1.79 -10.52
N PHE A 475 -2.96 1.25 -9.40
CA PHE A 475 -2.51 -0.14 -9.30
C PHE A 475 -3.59 -1.13 -9.75
N ARG A 476 -4.82 -1.00 -9.23
CA ARG A 476 -5.97 -1.84 -9.64
C ARG A 476 -6.21 -1.78 -11.15
N THR A 477 -6.12 -0.60 -11.75
CA THR A 477 -6.27 -0.42 -13.21
C THR A 477 -5.14 -1.12 -13.96
N GLN A 478 -3.89 -0.92 -13.54
CA GLN A 478 -2.72 -1.55 -14.16
C GLN A 478 -2.77 -3.08 -14.10
N MET A 479 -3.29 -3.66 -13.02
CA MET A 479 -3.43 -5.11 -12.89
C MET A 479 -4.51 -5.66 -13.83
N ASN A 480 -5.63 -4.95 -14.00
CA ASN A 480 -6.64 -5.31 -14.99
C ASN A 480 -6.08 -5.26 -16.42
N ASP A 481 -5.39 -4.17 -16.76
CA ASP A 481 -4.77 -4.00 -18.09
C ASP A 481 -3.71 -5.08 -18.36
N LEU A 482 -2.93 -5.47 -17.35
CA LEU A 482 -1.95 -6.54 -17.46
C LEU A 482 -2.62 -7.89 -17.76
N ARG A 483 -3.71 -8.23 -17.07
CA ARG A 483 -4.48 -9.45 -17.35
C ARG A 483 -5.04 -9.46 -18.76
N GLU A 484 -5.63 -8.35 -19.20
CA GLU A 484 -6.15 -8.23 -20.57
C GLU A 484 -5.05 -8.35 -21.63
N TRP A 485 -3.86 -7.79 -21.36
CA TRP A 485 -2.71 -7.94 -22.22
C TRP A 485 -2.23 -9.40 -22.30
N LEU A 486 -2.15 -10.11 -21.16
CA LEU A 486 -1.79 -11.53 -21.11
C LEU A 486 -2.81 -12.41 -21.87
N ARG A 487 -4.11 -12.16 -21.71
CA ARG A 487 -5.17 -12.85 -22.49
C ARG A 487 -4.99 -12.67 -23.99
N ARG A 488 -4.76 -11.44 -24.45
CA ARG A 488 -4.56 -11.15 -25.88
C ARG A 488 -3.31 -11.84 -26.42
N ARG A 489 -2.22 -11.83 -25.65
CA ARG A 489 -0.97 -12.51 -26.04
C ARG A 489 -1.17 -14.01 -26.23
N ARG A 490 -1.94 -14.66 -25.35
CA ARG A 490 -2.33 -16.08 -25.48
C ARG A 490 -3.05 -16.35 -26.80
N HIS A 491 -4.04 -15.52 -27.15
CA HIS A 491 -4.78 -15.68 -28.41
C HIS A 491 -3.92 -15.50 -29.66
N SER A 492 -2.88 -14.65 -29.62
CA SER A 492 -1.95 -14.50 -30.75
C SER A 492 -1.02 -15.69 -30.94
N HIS A 493 -0.72 -16.47 -29.89
CA HIS A 493 0.12 -17.68 -29.98
C HIS A 493 -0.69 -18.93 -30.38
N HIS A 494 -1.99 -18.94 -30.09
CA HIS A 494 -2.93 -19.99 -30.48
C HIS A 494 -4.16 -19.37 -31.19
N PRO A 495 -4.03 -18.97 -32.47
CA PRO A 495 -5.21 -18.54 -33.24
C PRO A 495 -6.20 -19.70 -33.24
N GLN A 496 -7.38 -19.48 -32.64
CA GLN A 496 -8.47 -20.44 -32.75
C GLN A 496 -8.86 -20.52 -34.23
N ASN A 497 -8.66 -21.70 -34.83
CA ASN A 497 -9.22 -22.03 -36.14
C ASN A 497 -10.74 -22.08 -36.08
#